data_AF-A0A395W4B1-F1
#
_entry.id   AF-A0A395W4B1-F1
#
_cell.length_a   1.000
_cell.length_b   1.000
_cell.length_c   1.000
_cell.angle_alpha   90.00
_cell.angle_beta   90.00
_cell.angle_gamma   90.00
#
_symmetry.space_group_name_H-M   'P 1'
#
loop_
_entity.id
_entity.type
_entity.pdbx_description
1 polymer ?
#
loop_
_entity_poly.entity_id
_entity_poly.type
_entity_poly.pdbx_seq_one_letter_code
_entity_poly.pdbx_strand_id
1 'polypeptide(L)'
;MAKKISYSCQYNERMQWLFANANNINFSHEADRILRTLDKHLDYAEKYLIVLYYNYGMRMGYFALKDMGFTIQETEKVEAVWKEEEAKQQAIAEKEKQEKEQALLKRIEADDIFTKDRLTTLPDIEIDIYNLATSTVFNDKDELMNYDYNCIINKEGKLYLMNASDTLNYSAIQKFIYHYISDNNIDFVGYKSGYIEINGTDIPVNSYITIQFREQRYKHRGYLELTIKKNKKTSRWEFVEDLPTKLQSWAKEDAQKMQYDLEAAIYNCTELNDLKGKIQLKMDVYRRVLKSNISNETELSYYFDMKYLKRSVWEVEYVPLRYSLSF
;
A
#
# COMPACT_ATOMS: atom_id res chain seq x y z
N MET A 1 51.16 -25.71 16.10
CA MET A 1 49.99 -24.87 15.78
C MET A 1 49.76 -23.72 16.77
N ALA A 2 49.38 -23.93 18.04
CA ALA A 2 49.04 -22.82 18.97
C ALA A 2 50.10 -21.71 19.06
N LYS A 3 51.38 -22.05 19.28
CA LYS A 3 52.48 -21.05 19.30
C LYS A 3 52.60 -20.23 17.99
N LYS A 4 52.25 -20.82 16.83
CA LYS A 4 52.28 -20.15 15.51
C LYS A 4 51.13 -19.15 15.38
N ILE A 5 49.94 -19.54 15.86
CA ILE A 5 48.76 -18.66 15.95
C ILE A 5 49.07 -17.49 16.88
N SER A 6 49.55 -17.77 18.10
CA SER A 6 49.94 -16.75 19.09
C SER A 6 50.92 -15.74 18.50
N TYR A 7 51.99 -16.24 17.86
CA TYR A 7 52.99 -15.37 17.23
C TYR A 7 52.37 -14.51 16.12
N SER A 8 51.65 -15.12 15.17
CA SER A 8 51.03 -14.37 14.07
C SER A 8 50.06 -13.30 14.56
N CYS A 9 49.17 -13.64 15.49
CA CYS A 9 48.19 -12.70 16.03
C CYS A 9 48.82 -11.59 16.87
N GLN A 10 49.94 -11.84 17.57
CA GLN A 10 50.62 -10.80 18.35
C GLN A 10 51.31 -9.74 17.49
N TYR A 11 51.71 -10.09 16.27
CA TYR A 11 52.43 -9.19 15.36
C TYR A 11 51.59 -8.77 14.15
N ASN A 12 50.30 -9.12 14.12
CA ASN A 12 49.37 -8.75 13.06
C ASN A 12 47.99 -8.40 13.65
N GLU A 13 47.70 -7.11 13.74
CA GLU A 13 46.45 -6.58 14.32
C GLU A 13 45.19 -7.17 13.66
N ARG A 14 45.24 -7.42 12.35
CA ARG A 14 44.11 -8.00 11.62
C ARG A 14 43.86 -9.46 12.02
N MET A 15 44.92 -10.23 12.24
CA MET A 15 44.81 -11.61 12.72
C MET A 15 44.39 -11.65 14.20
N GLN A 16 44.87 -10.71 15.02
CA GLN A 16 44.41 -10.54 16.40
C GLN A 16 42.91 -10.23 16.47
N TRP A 17 42.45 -9.30 15.64
CA TRP A 17 41.04 -8.93 15.54
C TRP A 17 40.18 -10.12 15.11
N LEU A 18 40.64 -10.87 14.12
CA LEU A 18 39.94 -12.08 13.66
C LEU A 18 39.87 -13.15 14.75
N PHE A 19 40.96 -13.35 15.50
CA PHE A 19 41.00 -14.24 16.67
C PHE A 19 40.02 -13.81 17.77
N ALA A 20 39.97 -12.51 18.08
CA ALA A 20 39.05 -11.96 19.07
C ALA A 20 37.59 -12.16 18.65
N ASN A 21 37.25 -11.84 17.39
CA ASN A 21 35.91 -12.04 16.85
C ASN A 21 35.49 -13.51 16.80
N ALA A 22 36.37 -14.40 16.34
CA ALA A 22 36.09 -15.85 16.31
C ALA A 22 35.69 -16.41 17.68
N ASN A 23 36.14 -15.75 18.75
CA ASN A 23 35.96 -16.18 20.13
C ASN A 23 35.05 -15.24 20.95
N ASN A 24 34.37 -14.28 20.31
CA ASN A 24 33.51 -13.28 20.97
C ASN A 24 34.21 -12.52 22.12
N ILE A 25 35.48 -12.18 21.95
CA ILE A 25 36.26 -11.43 22.94
C ILE A 25 36.12 -9.94 22.64
N ASN A 26 35.47 -9.20 23.53
CA ASN A 26 35.17 -7.78 23.34
C ASN A 26 36.34 -6.84 23.69
N PHE A 27 37.36 -7.32 24.42
CA PHE A 27 38.47 -6.50 24.88
C PHE A 27 39.82 -6.99 24.35
N SER A 28 40.59 -6.09 23.73
CA SER A 28 41.89 -6.41 23.11
C SER A 28 42.92 -6.99 24.10
N HIS A 29 42.94 -6.48 25.34
CA HIS A 29 43.84 -6.96 26.39
C HIS A 29 43.52 -8.39 26.83
N GLU A 30 42.26 -8.80 26.76
CA GLU A 30 41.83 -10.17 27.08
C GLU A 30 42.24 -11.14 25.96
N ALA A 31 42.08 -10.73 24.70
CA ALA A 31 42.55 -11.50 23.54
C ALA A 31 44.07 -11.70 23.58
N ASP A 32 44.86 -10.66 23.90
CA ASP A 32 46.32 -10.78 24.05
C ASP A 32 46.71 -11.72 25.20
N ARG A 33 46.02 -11.63 26.35
CA ARG A 33 46.25 -12.55 27.48
C ARG A 33 46.01 -14.01 27.08
N ILE A 34 44.90 -14.29 26.38
CA ILE A 34 44.55 -15.64 25.92
C ILE A 34 45.55 -16.14 24.86
N LEU A 35 45.98 -15.29 23.92
CA LEU A 35 46.98 -15.63 22.90
C LEU A 35 48.32 -16.01 23.53
N ARG A 36 48.74 -15.35 24.62
CA ARG A 36 49.98 -15.69 25.34
C ARG A 36 49.94 -17.05 26.05
N THR A 37 48.74 -17.57 26.33
CA THR A 37 48.52 -18.88 26.96
C THR A 37 47.66 -19.80 26.11
N LEU A 38 47.72 -19.65 24.78
CA LEU A 38 46.84 -20.37 23.85
C LEU A 38 47.00 -21.89 23.91
N ASP A 39 48.16 -22.38 24.36
CA ASP A 39 48.41 -23.79 24.65
C ASP A 39 47.47 -24.37 25.73
N LYS A 40 46.88 -23.51 26.56
CA LYS A 40 45.88 -23.86 27.58
C LYS A 40 44.42 -23.60 27.13
N HIS A 41 44.23 -23.04 25.94
CA HIS A 41 42.94 -22.64 25.38
C HIS A 41 42.80 -23.15 23.93
N LEU A 42 43.00 -24.45 23.73
CA LEU A 42 43.03 -25.06 22.40
C LEU A 42 41.70 -24.93 21.65
N ASP A 43 40.59 -24.83 22.38
CA ASP A 43 39.26 -24.55 21.84
C ASP A 43 39.20 -23.17 21.15
N TYR A 44 39.92 -22.17 21.65
CA TYR A 44 40.02 -20.84 21.02
C TYR A 44 40.86 -20.89 19.75
N ALA A 45 41.92 -21.72 19.75
CA ALA A 45 42.76 -21.93 18.57
C ALA A 45 41.98 -22.64 17.45
N GLU A 46 41.18 -23.64 17.79
CA GLU A 46 40.34 -24.37 16.84
C GLU A 46 39.27 -23.47 16.21
N LYS A 47 38.52 -22.71 17.02
CA LYS A 47 37.55 -21.72 16.52
C LYS A 47 38.19 -20.70 15.59
N TYR A 48 39.36 -20.18 15.95
CA TYR A 48 40.08 -19.23 15.10
C TYR A 48 40.45 -19.83 13.74
N LEU A 49 40.97 -21.06 13.72
CA LEU A 49 41.36 -21.74 12.49
C LEU A 49 40.16 -21.99 11.57
N ILE A 50 39.02 -22.40 12.12
CA ILE A 50 37.77 -22.59 11.36
C ILE A 50 37.27 -21.24 10.79
N VAL A 51 37.23 -20.20 11.63
CA VAL A 51 36.76 -18.85 11.23
C VAL A 51 37.68 -18.20 10.20
N LEU A 52 38.98 -18.50 10.24
CA LEU A 52 39.94 -18.08 9.23
C LEU A 52 39.58 -18.60 7.84
N TYR A 53 39.17 -19.86 7.72
CA TYR A 53 38.68 -20.40 6.46
C TYR A 53 37.32 -19.85 6.04
N TYR A 54 36.39 -19.58 6.98
CA TYR A 54 35.14 -18.91 6.63
C TYR A 54 35.34 -17.47 6.11
N ASN A 55 36.31 -16.73 6.65
CA ASN A 55 36.56 -15.35 6.24
C ASN A 55 37.30 -15.23 4.90
N TYR A 56 38.23 -16.16 4.63
CA TYR A 56 39.12 -16.06 3.47
C TYR A 56 38.79 -17.08 2.37
N GLY A 57 37.96 -18.09 2.64
CA GLY A 57 37.75 -19.23 1.77
C GLY A 57 38.97 -20.16 1.71
N MET A 58 38.80 -21.35 1.11
CA MET A 58 39.81 -22.42 1.11
C MET A 58 41.21 -21.96 0.65
N ARG A 59 41.28 -21.28 -0.49
CA ARG A 59 42.57 -20.91 -1.11
C ARG A 59 43.34 -19.87 -0.29
N MET A 60 42.67 -18.81 0.17
CA MET A 60 43.35 -17.75 0.91
C MET A 60 43.53 -18.13 2.39
N GLY A 61 42.68 -18.98 2.96
CA GLY A 61 42.89 -19.60 4.26
C GLY A 61 44.16 -20.45 4.31
N TYR A 62 44.39 -21.27 3.28
CA TYR A 62 45.65 -22.03 3.13
C TYR A 62 46.87 -21.11 3.14
N PHE A 63 46.86 -20.03 2.33
CA PHE A 63 47.99 -19.09 2.28
C PHE A 63 48.18 -18.36 3.60
N ALA A 64 47.11 -17.96 4.28
CA ALA A 64 47.20 -17.35 5.60
C ALA A 64 47.87 -18.30 6.61
N LEU A 65 47.52 -19.59 6.63
CA LEU A 65 48.18 -20.56 7.50
C LEU A 65 49.64 -20.81 7.12
N LYS A 66 49.95 -20.85 5.82
CA LYS A 66 51.33 -20.95 5.33
C LYS A 66 52.18 -19.76 5.79
N ASP A 67 51.64 -18.54 5.72
CA ASP A 67 52.31 -17.32 6.18
C ASP A 67 52.50 -17.31 7.71
N MET A 68 51.63 -17.99 8.46
CA MET A 68 51.81 -18.26 9.90
C MET A 68 52.86 -19.35 10.20
N GLY A 69 53.42 -19.97 9.16
CA GLY A 69 54.43 -21.02 9.28
C GLY A 69 53.86 -22.41 9.52
N PHE A 70 52.57 -22.67 9.24
CA PHE A 70 52.02 -24.02 9.26
C PHE A 70 52.64 -24.88 8.15
N THR A 71 52.92 -26.15 8.47
CA THR A 71 53.37 -27.10 7.45
C THR A 71 52.19 -27.57 6.60
N ILE A 72 52.47 -28.15 5.43
CA ILE A 72 51.44 -28.72 4.56
C ILE A 72 50.56 -29.73 5.33
N GLN A 73 51.17 -30.64 6.08
CA GLN A 73 50.45 -31.63 6.90
C GLN A 73 49.62 -31.01 8.02
N GLU A 74 50.07 -29.90 8.61
CA GLU A 74 49.31 -29.17 9.62
C GLU A 74 48.09 -28.50 8.97
N THR A 75 48.25 -27.89 7.80
CA THR A 75 47.16 -27.26 7.06
C THR A 75 46.13 -28.27 6.58
N GLU A 76 46.54 -29.43 6.07
CA GLU A 76 45.62 -30.51 5.67
C GLU A 76 44.73 -30.97 6.82
N LYS A 77 45.24 -31.02 8.05
CA LYS A 77 44.44 -31.32 9.25
C LYS A 77 43.39 -30.24 9.53
N VAL A 78 43.76 -28.97 9.40
CA VAL A 78 42.81 -27.86 9.59
C VAL A 78 41.73 -27.87 8.52
N GLU A 79 42.10 -28.11 7.26
CA GLU A 79 41.14 -28.20 6.15
C GLU A 79 40.17 -29.36 6.30
N ALA A 80 40.61 -30.51 6.81
CA ALA A 80 39.74 -31.64 7.10
C ALA A 80 38.66 -31.26 8.13
N VAL A 81 39.07 -30.64 9.25
CA VAL A 81 38.14 -30.18 10.29
C VAL A 81 37.21 -29.09 9.77
N TRP A 82 37.72 -28.13 9.00
CA TRP A 82 36.90 -27.08 8.41
C TRP A 82 35.85 -27.62 7.44
N LYS A 83 36.19 -28.60 6.59
CA LYS A 83 35.23 -29.25 5.68
C LYS A 83 34.13 -29.98 6.44
N GLU A 84 34.46 -30.66 7.54
CA GLU A 84 33.46 -31.29 8.41
C GLU A 84 32.53 -30.24 9.03
N GLU A 85 33.08 -29.11 9.49
CA GLU A 85 32.28 -28.04 10.09
C GLU A 85 31.43 -27.28 9.05
N GLU A 86 31.96 -27.02 7.86
CA GLU A 86 31.22 -26.48 6.72
C GLU A 86 30.04 -27.38 6.35
N ALA A 87 30.25 -28.69 6.27
CA ALA A 87 29.17 -29.65 6.00
C ALA A 87 28.10 -29.64 7.09
N LYS A 88 28.48 -29.55 8.37
CA LYS A 88 27.51 -29.42 9.48
C LYS A 88 26.72 -28.12 9.40
N GLN A 89 27.38 -26.99 9.14
CA GLN A 89 26.71 -25.69 9.01
C GLN A 89 25.75 -25.65 7.82
N GLN A 90 26.16 -26.23 6.68
CA GLN A 90 25.29 -26.38 5.52
C GLN A 90 24.08 -27.28 5.84
N ALA A 91 24.28 -28.39 6.56
CA ALA A 91 23.19 -29.26 6.98
C ALA A 91 22.21 -28.58 7.95
N ILE A 92 22.72 -27.75 8.88
CA ILE A 92 21.89 -26.95 9.79
C ILE A 92 21.09 -25.91 9.00
N ALA A 93 21.75 -25.14 8.13
CA ALA A 93 21.10 -24.11 7.32
C ALA A 93 20.02 -24.70 6.40
N GLU A 94 20.29 -25.85 5.78
CA GLU A 94 19.32 -26.56 4.95
C GLU A 94 18.14 -27.09 5.78
N LYS A 95 18.40 -27.61 6.99
CA LYS A 95 17.34 -28.04 7.91
C LYS A 95 16.47 -26.86 8.36
N GLU A 96 17.06 -25.73 8.74
CA GLU A 96 16.33 -24.51 9.12
C GLU A 96 15.50 -23.97 7.94
N LYS A 97 16.03 -24.04 6.72
CA LYS A 97 15.31 -23.67 5.51
C LYS A 97 14.09 -24.56 5.30
N GLN A 98 14.25 -25.88 5.41
CA GLN A 98 13.17 -26.86 5.31
C GLN A 98 12.10 -26.68 6.39
N GLU A 99 12.51 -26.38 7.63
CA GLU A 99 11.59 -26.11 8.73
C GLU A 99 10.76 -24.84 8.49
N LYS A 100 11.39 -23.77 7.99
CA LYS A 100 10.70 -22.52 7.62
C LYS A 100 9.71 -22.73 6.48
N GLU A 101 10.10 -23.52 5.47
CA GLU A 101 9.25 -23.86 4.34
C GLU A 101 8.04 -24.69 4.77
N GLN A 102 8.23 -25.73 5.59
CA GLN A 102 7.12 -26.51 6.15
C GLN A 102 6.19 -25.66 7.00
N ALA A 103 6.72 -24.74 7.81
CA ALA A 103 5.90 -23.83 8.59
C ALA A 103 5.06 -22.90 7.70
N LEU A 104 5.65 -22.41 6.61
CA LEU A 104 4.95 -21.59 5.63
C LEU A 104 3.84 -22.37 4.90
N LEU A 105 4.13 -23.59 4.43
CA LEU A 105 3.15 -24.47 3.79
C LEU A 105 1.96 -24.75 4.71
N LYS A 106 2.20 -25.06 6.00
CA LYS A 106 1.13 -25.26 6.99
C LYS A 106 0.22 -24.04 7.14
N ARG A 107 0.78 -22.83 7.06
CA ARG A 107 0.00 -21.59 7.11
C ARG A 107 -0.85 -21.41 5.86
N ILE A 108 -0.28 -21.71 4.68
CA ILE A 108 -1.02 -21.69 3.41
C ILE A 108 -2.18 -22.70 3.45
N GLU A 109 -1.93 -23.93 3.91
CA GLU A 109 -2.96 -24.97 4.07
C GLU A 109 -4.04 -24.60 5.09
N ALA A 110 -3.69 -23.82 6.11
CA ALA A 110 -4.63 -23.28 7.10
C ALA A 110 -5.40 -22.04 6.60
N ASP A 111 -5.24 -21.64 5.34
CA ASP A 111 -5.86 -20.46 4.73
C ASP A 111 -5.54 -19.15 5.49
N ASP A 112 -4.34 -19.06 6.10
CA ASP A 112 -3.84 -17.85 6.75
C ASP A 112 -3.84 -16.64 5.79
N ILE A 113 -3.96 -15.44 6.36
CA ILE A 113 -3.88 -14.18 5.62
C ILE A 113 -2.45 -13.66 5.63
N PHE A 114 -1.94 -13.31 4.45
CA PHE A 114 -0.58 -12.81 4.24
C PHE A 114 -0.57 -11.32 3.89
N THR A 115 0.42 -10.61 4.44
CA THR A 115 0.68 -9.20 4.15
C THR A 115 1.69 -9.04 3.01
N LYS A 116 1.72 -7.86 2.39
CA LYS A 116 2.54 -7.57 1.21
C LYS A 116 4.03 -7.92 1.33
N ASP A 117 4.61 -7.86 2.54
CA ASP A 117 6.02 -8.18 2.81
C ASP A 117 6.34 -9.67 2.71
N ARG A 118 5.31 -10.53 2.68
CA ARG A 118 5.44 -11.98 2.59
C ARG A 118 5.11 -12.53 1.21
N LEU A 119 4.66 -11.68 0.29
CA LEU A 119 4.25 -12.07 -1.05
C LEU A 119 5.41 -11.86 -2.03
N THR A 120 5.61 -12.83 -2.93
CA THR A 120 6.51 -12.68 -4.09
C THR A 120 5.83 -11.85 -5.17
N THR A 121 4.53 -12.05 -5.36
CA THR A 121 3.68 -11.30 -6.31
C THR A 121 2.49 -10.71 -5.58
N LEU A 122 2.28 -9.40 -5.73
CA LEU A 122 1.17 -8.70 -5.10
C LEU A 122 -0.16 -9.02 -5.81
N PRO A 123 -1.30 -8.93 -5.10
CA PRO A 123 -2.61 -9.04 -5.73
C PRO A 123 -2.82 -7.95 -6.79
N ASP A 124 -3.52 -8.31 -7.86
CA ASP A 124 -3.85 -7.42 -8.97
C ASP A 124 -5.35 -7.17 -8.97
N ILE A 125 -5.73 -5.93 -8.65
CA ILE A 125 -7.12 -5.48 -8.55
C ILE A 125 -7.27 -4.29 -9.49
N GLU A 126 -8.14 -4.44 -10.48
CA GLU A 126 -8.48 -3.38 -11.42
C GLU A 126 -10.00 -3.22 -11.49
N ILE A 127 -10.48 -1.98 -11.48
CA ILE A 127 -11.91 -1.69 -11.61
C ILE A 127 -12.16 -0.68 -12.72
N ASP A 128 -13.33 -0.79 -13.34
CA ASP A 128 -13.87 0.29 -14.17
C ASP A 128 -14.43 1.39 -13.25
N ILE A 129 -13.57 2.33 -12.88
CA ILE A 129 -13.95 3.47 -12.04
C ILE A 129 -14.86 4.47 -12.77
N TYR A 130 -14.86 4.48 -14.10
CA TYR A 130 -15.71 5.36 -14.89
C TYR A 130 -17.17 4.88 -14.80
N ASN A 131 -17.39 3.57 -14.98
CA ASN A 131 -18.72 2.99 -14.80
C ASN A 131 -19.23 3.15 -13.36
N LEU A 132 -18.35 2.98 -12.36
CA LEU A 132 -18.65 3.31 -10.96
C LEU A 132 -19.13 4.78 -10.85
N ALA A 133 -18.36 5.73 -11.40
CA ALA A 133 -18.66 7.17 -11.40
C ALA A 133 -20.01 7.52 -12.05
N THR A 134 -20.46 6.77 -13.06
CA THR A 134 -21.75 7.03 -13.72
C THR A 134 -22.97 6.42 -13.04
N SER A 135 -22.77 5.70 -11.92
CA SER A 135 -23.85 5.00 -11.23
C SER A 135 -24.78 5.96 -10.50
N THR A 136 -26.09 5.71 -10.61
CA THR A 136 -27.12 6.57 -10.02
C THR A 136 -27.31 6.31 -8.53
N VAL A 137 -26.28 6.64 -7.74
CA VAL A 137 -26.33 6.62 -6.28
C VAL A 137 -26.27 8.04 -5.77
N PHE A 138 -27.26 8.39 -4.96
CA PHE A 138 -27.42 9.74 -4.45
C PHE A 138 -26.68 9.90 -3.13
N ASN A 139 -25.92 10.99 -3.02
CA ASN A 139 -25.27 11.37 -1.78
C ASN A 139 -25.64 12.77 -1.31
N ASP A 140 -25.44 13.02 -0.01
CA ASP A 140 -25.24 14.36 0.52
C ASP A 140 -24.07 15.01 -0.24
N LYS A 141 -24.36 16.18 -0.83
CA LYS A 141 -23.41 16.99 -1.57
C LYS A 141 -22.15 17.33 -0.75
N ASP A 142 -22.27 17.39 0.57
CA ASP A 142 -21.19 17.80 1.46
C ASP A 142 -20.31 16.63 1.94
N GLU A 143 -20.68 15.37 1.67
CA GLU A 143 -19.81 14.23 1.96
C GLU A 143 -18.58 14.23 1.04
N LEU A 144 -17.39 14.30 1.64
CA LEU A 144 -16.12 14.18 0.94
C LEU A 144 -15.66 12.72 0.95
N MET A 145 -15.51 12.11 -0.23
CA MET A 145 -15.10 10.70 -0.30
C MET A 145 -13.63 10.55 0.12
N ASN A 146 -13.42 9.92 1.27
CA ASN A 146 -12.10 9.63 1.82
C ASN A 146 -12.18 8.28 2.54
N TYR A 147 -12.25 7.21 1.76
CA TYR A 147 -12.58 5.87 2.26
C TYR A 147 -11.39 4.92 2.15
N ASP A 148 -11.14 4.19 3.21
CA ASP A 148 -10.21 3.05 3.24
C ASP A 148 -10.99 1.78 3.51
N TYR A 149 -10.79 0.78 2.65
CA TYR A 149 -11.34 -0.55 2.78
C TYR A 149 -10.21 -1.52 3.09
N ASN A 150 -10.25 -2.10 4.29
CA ASN A 150 -9.35 -3.16 4.68
C ASN A 150 -9.94 -4.48 4.21
N CYS A 151 -9.37 -5.05 3.16
CA CYS A 151 -9.90 -6.18 2.44
C CYS A 151 -8.96 -7.39 2.50
N ILE A 152 -9.55 -8.55 2.27
CA ILE A 152 -8.86 -9.79 1.97
C ILE A 152 -9.27 -10.18 0.56
N ILE A 153 -8.28 -10.50 -0.26
CA ILE A 153 -8.48 -11.23 -1.51
C ILE A 153 -8.09 -12.67 -1.26
N ASN A 154 -9.02 -13.61 -1.42
CA ASN A 154 -8.69 -15.02 -1.22
C ASN A 154 -7.88 -15.57 -2.40
N LYS A 155 -7.36 -16.80 -2.24
CA LYS A 155 -6.62 -17.52 -3.28
C LYS A 155 -7.39 -17.68 -4.59
N GLU A 156 -8.73 -17.70 -4.55
CA GLU A 156 -9.61 -17.75 -5.72
C GLU A 156 -9.87 -16.37 -6.38
N GLY A 157 -9.33 -15.27 -5.84
CA GLY A 157 -9.50 -13.94 -6.44
C GLY A 157 -10.76 -13.19 -6.03
N LYS A 158 -11.50 -13.69 -5.03
CA LYS A 158 -12.68 -13.04 -4.46
C LYS A 158 -12.28 -12.08 -3.35
N LEU A 159 -12.85 -10.88 -3.40
CA LEU A 159 -12.63 -9.82 -2.43
C LEU A 159 -13.73 -9.74 -1.37
N TYR A 160 -13.35 -9.54 -0.12
CA TYR A 160 -14.25 -9.28 0.99
C TYR A 160 -13.55 -8.41 2.05
N LEU A 161 -14.32 -7.79 2.94
CA LEU A 161 -13.76 -7.02 4.05
C LEU A 161 -13.08 -7.94 5.07
N MET A 162 -11.99 -7.46 5.66
CA MET A 162 -11.34 -8.10 6.80
C MET A 162 -12.31 -8.22 7.98
N ASN A 163 -13.11 -7.19 8.24
CA ASN A 163 -14.19 -7.21 9.22
C ASN A 163 -15.52 -6.87 8.54
N ALA A 164 -16.41 -7.87 8.40
CA ALA A 164 -17.71 -7.67 7.78
C ALA A 164 -18.58 -6.60 8.50
N SER A 165 -18.38 -6.42 9.81
CA SER A 165 -19.07 -5.42 10.63
C SER A 165 -18.74 -3.98 10.26
N ASP A 166 -17.64 -3.72 9.54
CA ASP A 166 -17.27 -2.36 9.14
C ASP A 166 -18.37 -1.71 8.29
N THR A 167 -19.11 -2.52 7.52
CA THR A 167 -20.27 -2.10 6.72
C THR A 167 -21.38 -1.44 7.53
N LEU A 168 -21.49 -1.70 8.83
CA LEU A 168 -22.51 -1.09 9.69
C LEU A 168 -22.31 0.43 9.82
N ASN A 169 -21.05 0.88 9.75
CA ASN A 169 -20.68 2.29 9.91
C ASN A 169 -20.50 3.03 8.58
N TYR A 170 -20.58 2.32 7.45
CA TYR A 170 -20.39 2.91 6.14
C TYR A 170 -21.56 3.81 5.73
N SER A 171 -21.24 4.93 5.10
CA SER A 171 -22.22 5.78 4.40
C SER A 171 -22.86 5.03 3.22
N ALA A 172 -23.91 5.60 2.63
CA ALA A 172 -24.57 4.99 1.47
C ALA A 172 -23.61 4.81 0.29
N ILE A 173 -22.77 5.82 0.02
CA ILE A 173 -21.74 5.74 -1.01
C ILE A 173 -20.67 4.72 -0.64
N GLN A 174 -20.20 4.71 0.60
CA GLN A 174 -19.14 3.81 1.01
C GLN A 174 -19.59 2.34 0.89
N LYS A 175 -20.87 2.03 1.17
CA LYS A 175 -21.49 0.73 0.91
C LYS A 175 -21.56 0.42 -0.57
N PHE A 176 -22.02 1.38 -1.38
CA PHE A 176 -22.11 1.21 -2.83
C PHE A 176 -20.76 0.87 -3.46
N ILE A 177 -19.71 1.63 -3.15
CA ILE A 177 -18.35 1.36 -3.66
C ILE A 177 -17.90 -0.03 -3.21
N TYR A 178 -18.13 -0.40 -1.95
CA TYR A 178 -17.75 -1.73 -1.46
C TYR A 178 -18.46 -2.84 -2.25
N HIS A 179 -19.77 -2.75 -2.44
CA HIS A 179 -20.53 -3.70 -3.25
C HIS A 179 -20.02 -3.74 -4.69
N TYR A 180 -19.68 -2.59 -5.27
CA TYR A 180 -19.12 -2.54 -6.61
C TYR A 180 -17.82 -3.34 -6.72
N ILE A 181 -16.88 -3.15 -5.78
CA ILE A 181 -15.59 -3.85 -5.81
C ILE A 181 -15.68 -5.32 -5.35
N SER A 182 -16.68 -5.70 -4.56
CA SER A 182 -16.85 -7.10 -4.11
C SER A 182 -17.69 -7.94 -5.07
N ASP A 183 -18.69 -7.33 -5.72
CA ASP A 183 -19.76 -8.05 -6.42
C ASP A 183 -19.64 -7.96 -7.96
N ASN A 184 -19.11 -6.87 -8.54
CA ASN A 184 -18.98 -6.73 -10.02
C ASN A 184 -17.82 -7.54 -10.62
N ASN A 185 -17.20 -8.43 -9.84
CA ASN A 185 -16.16 -9.33 -10.29
C ASN A 185 -16.68 -10.60 -10.99
N ILE A 186 -18.01 -10.71 -11.17
CA ILE A 186 -18.65 -11.91 -11.74
C ILE A 186 -18.40 -12.02 -13.26
N ASP A 187 -18.22 -10.91 -13.98
CA ASP A 187 -18.06 -10.92 -15.44
C ASP A 187 -16.58 -11.01 -15.90
N PHE A 188 -15.61 -10.86 -14.99
CA PHE A 188 -14.17 -10.81 -15.29
C PHE A 188 -13.34 -11.81 -14.47
N VAL A 189 -13.75 -13.08 -14.36
CA VAL A 189 -12.90 -14.21 -13.86
C VAL A 189 -12.32 -14.04 -12.43
N GLY A 190 -12.63 -12.96 -11.68
CA GLY A 190 -12.01 -12.67 -10.38
C GLY A 190 -10.79 -11.74 -10.48
N TYR A 191 -10.41 -11.13 -9.35
CA TYR A 191 -9.13 -10.43 -9.23
C TYR A 191 -7.99 -11.46 -9.14
N LYS A 192 -6.74 -11.06 -9.41
CA LYS A 192 -5.63 -12.00 -9.18
C LYS A 192 -5.22 -11.95 -7.72
N SER A 193 -5.17 -13.12 -7.09
CA SER A 193 -4.69 -13.28 -5.73
C SER A 193 -3.19 -12.97 -5.63
N GLY A 194 -2.71 -12.80 -4.40
CA GLY A 194 -1.27 -12.71 -4.14
C GLY A 194 -0.64 -14.10 -4.17
N TYR A 195 0.67 -14.15 -4.47
CA TYR A 195 1.41 -15.41 -4.57
C TYR A 195 2.64 -15.40 -3.69
N ILE A 196 2.98 -16.60 -3.19
CA ILE A 196 4.24 -16.88 -2.52
C ILE A 196 4.97 -17.95 -3.33
N GLU A 197 6.22 -17.66 -3.71
CA GLU A 197 7.06 -18.61 -4.43
C GLU A 197 7.69 -19.61 -3.46
N ILE A 198 7.44 -20.90 -3.69
CA ILE A 198 8.06 -22.01 -2.97
C ILE A 198 8.65 -22.97 -4.02
N ASN A 199 9.97 -23.16 -3.98
CA ASN A 199 10.71 -24.03 -4.92
C ASN A 199 10.41 -23.73 -6.40
N GLY A 200 10.36 -22.45 -6.79
CA GLY A 200 10.07 -22.03 -8.16
C GLY A 200 8.62 -22.24 -8.59
N THR A 201 7.71 -22.54 -7.65
CA THR A 201 6.27 -22.64 -7.88
C THR A 201 5.55 -21.52 -7.16
N ASP A 202 4.77 -20.74 -7.89
CA ASP A 202 3.91 -19.70 -7.33
C ASP A 202 2.62 -20.31 -6.76
N ILE A 203 2.44 -20.20 -5.45
CA ILE A 203 1.26 -20.69 -4.75
C ILE A 203 0.33 -19.50 -4.44
N PRO A 204 -0.93 -19.51 -4.90
CA PRO A 204 -1.89 -18.45 -4.57
C PRO A 204 -2.29 -18.53 -3.09
N VAL A 205 -2.39 -17.37 -2.44
CA VAL A 205 -2.69 -17.28 -1.00
C VAL A 205 -3.71 -16.17 -0.69
N ASN A 206 -4.36 -16.28 0.46
CA ASN A 206 -5.19 -15.21 0.98
C ASN A 206 -4.32 -14.01 1.35
N SER A 207 -4.62 -12.85 0.79
CA SER A 207 -3.77 -11.67 0.90
C SER A 207 -4.55 -10.49 1.46
N TYR A 208 -3.92 -9.78 2.39
CA TYR A 208 -4.44 -8.52 2.90
C TYR A 208 -4.14 -7.38 1.93
N ILE A 209 -5.14 -6.54 1.66
CA ILE A 209 -5.02 -5.36 0.80
C ILE A 209 -5.84 -4.20 1.37
N THR A 210 -5.31 -2.99 1.24
CA THR A 210 -6.05 -1.76 1.53
C THR A 210 -6.44 -1.10 0.21
N ILE A 211 -7.74 -0.93 -0.02
CA ILE A 211 -8.27 -0.20 -1.17
C ILE A 211 -8.68 1.18 -0.73
N GLN A 212 -8.25 2.20 -1.46
CA GLN A 212 -8.40 3.60 -1.07
C GLN A 212 -9.15 4.36 -2.15
N PHE A 213 -10.17 5.12 -1.76
CA PHE A 213 -10.84 6.09 -2.63
C PHE A 213 -10.70 7.49 -2.02
N ARG A 214 -10.29 8.45 -2.84
CA ARG A 214 -10.03 9.84 -2.44
C ARG A 214 -10.62 10.80 -3.46
N GLU A 215 -11.54 11.64 -3.01
CA GLU A 215 -12.07 12.75 -3.81
C GLU A 215 -11.24 14.01 -3.60
N GLN A 216 -10.95 14.71 -4.69
CA GLN A 216 -10.36 16.04 -4.70
C GLN A 216 -11.33 17.03 -5.33
N ARG A 217 -11.55 18.17 -4.65
CA ARG A 217 -12.43 19.26 -5.12
C ARG A 217 -11.60 20.47 -5.53
N TYR A 218 -11.81 20.96 -6.74
CA TYR A 218 -11.15 22.13 -7.29
C TYR A 218 -12.18 23.23 -7.53
N LYS A 219 -12.10 24.31 -6.73
CA LYS A 219 -13.03 25.44 -6.84
C LYS A 219 -12.73 26.26 -8.09
N HIS A 220 -13.74 26.51 -8.92
CA HIS A 220 -13.64 27.48 -10.00
C HIS A 220 -13.49 28.91 -9.47
N ARG A 221 -12.88 29.80 -10.25
CA ARG A 221 -12.65 31.17 -9.85
C ARG A 221 -13.96 31.97 -9.87
N GLY A 222 -14.29 32.57 -8.72
CA GLY A 222 -15.49 33.38 -8.57
C GLY A 222 -16.74 32.53 -8.31
N TYR A 223 -17.90 33.17 -8.36
CA TYR A 223 -19.20 32.52 -8.18
C TYR A 223 -20.02 32.66 -9.45
N LEU A 224 -20.92 31.70 -9.66
CA LEU A 224 -21.90 31.73 -10.73
C LEU A 224 -23.23 32.25 -10.17
N GLU A 225 -23.78 33.29 -10.79
CA GLU A 225 -25.11 33.82 -10.46
C GLU A 225 -26.07 33.50 -11.59
N LEU A 226 -27.21 32.90 -11.26
CA LEU A 226 -28.24 32.50 -12.22
C LEU A 226 -29.64 32.82 -11.68
N THR A 227 -30.61 32.98 -12.56
CA THR A 227 -32.01 33.13 -12.18
C THR A 227 -32.81 31.96 -12.74
N ILE A 228 -33.55 31.27 -11.88
CA ILE A 228 -34.48 30.22 -12.29
C ILE A 228 -35.93 30.65 -12.09
N LYS A 229 -36.83 30.11 -12.91
CA LYS A 229 -38.29 30.29 -12.78
C LYS A 229 -38.99 28.96 -13.02
N LYS A 230 -40.11 28.74 -12.34
CA LYS A 230 -40.96 27.57 -12.59
C LYS A 230 -41.81 27.80 -13.85
N ASN A 231 -41.71 26.91 -14.83
CA ASN A 231 -42.55 26.92 -16.01
C ASN A 231 -43.98 26.55 -15.63
N LYS A 232 -44.96 27.40 -15.99
CA LYS A 232 -46.37 27.21 -15.63
C LYS A 232 -47.02 25.98 -16.27
N LYS A 233 -46.52 25.51 -17.43
CA LYS A 233 -47.07 24.38 -18.17
C LYS A 233 -46.48 23.05 -17.72
N THR A 234 -45.16 23.00 -17.55
CA THR A 234 -44.44 21.74 -17.22
C THR A 234 -44.21 21.58 -15.72
N SER A 235 -44.43 22.63 -14.92
CA SER A 235 -44.08 22.70 -13.51
C SER A 235 -42.59 22.44 -13.20
N ARG A 236 -41.71 22.47 -14.21
CA ARG A 236 -40.25 22.31 -14.06
C ARG A 236 -39.56 23.65 -13.87
N TRP A 237 -38.43 23.65 -13.19
CA TRP A 237 -37.54 24.81 -13.09
C TRP A 237 -36.76 24.99 -14.39
N GLU A 238 -36.69 26.23 -14.88
CA GLU A 238 -35.96 26.61 -16.09
C GLU A 238 -35.11 27.86 -15.82
N PHE A 239 -33.94 27.92 -16.45
CA PHE A 239 -33.08 29.11 -16.41
C PHE A 239 -33.72 30.26 -17.20
N VAL A 240 -33.61 31.47 -16.65
CA VAL A 240 -34.09 32.69 -17.32
C VAL A 240 -33.06 33.17 -18.34
N GLU A 241 -31.78 33.03 -18.02
CA GLU A 241 -30.67 33.35 -18.90
C GLU A 241 -30.45 32.28 -19.98
N ASP A 242 -29.76 32.68 -21.05
CA ASP A 242 -29.16 31.76 -22.02
C ASP A 242 -27.97 31.04 -21.35
N LEU A 243 -28.29 29.91 -20.71
CA LEU A 243 -27.34 29.13 -19.91
C LEU A 243 -26.11 28.67 -20.72
N PRO A 244 -26.25 28.09 -21.93
CA PRO A 244 -25.10 27.74 -22.77
C PRO A 244 -24.12 28.90 -22.96
N THR A 245 -24.59 30.07 -23.41
CA THR A 245 -23.72 31.23 -23.66
C THR A 245 -23.07 31.74 -22.37
N LYS A 246 -23.82 31.76 -21.27
CA LYS A 246 -23.33 32.21 -19.96
C LYS A 246 -22.23 31.28 -19.42
N LEU A 247 -22.44 29.97 -19.47
CA LEU A 247 -21.44 28.99 -19.07
C LEU A 247 -20.22 28.99 -20.01
N GLN A 248 -20.41 29.14 -21.32
CA GLN A 248 -19.31 29.23 -22.27
C GLN A 248 -18.38 30.41 -21.96
N SER A 249 -18.96 31.55 -21.57
CA SER A 249 -18.19 32.73 -21.17
C SER A 249 -17.42 32.52 -19.85
N TRP A 250 -17.95 31.67 -18.96
CA TRP A 250 -17.47 31.52 -17.59
C TRP A 250 -16.45 30.39 -17.43
N ALA A 251 -16.69 29.22 -18.05
CA ALA A 251 -15.85 28.03 -17.92
C ALA A 251 -15.43 27.38 -19.25
N LYS A 252 -15.67 28.04 -20.40
CA LYS A 252 -15.23 27.63 -21.74
C LYS A 252 -15.33 26.12 -22.04
N GLU A 253 -14.28 25.37 -21.77
CA GLU A 253 -14.15 23.94 -22.05
C GLU A 253 -15.09 23.07 -21.20
N ASP A 254 -15.40 23.50 -19.98
CA ASP A 254 -16.27 22.75 -19.06
C ASP A 254 -17.76 23.07 -19.23
N ALA A 255 -18.10 24.07 -20.06
CA ALA A 255 -19.43 24.66 -20.10
C ALA A 255 -20.55 23.65 -20.37
N GLN A 256 -20.33 22.73 -21.32
CA GLN A 256 -21.33 21.73 -21.70
C GLN A 256 -21.54 20.69 -20.59
N LYS A 257 -20.46 20.16 -19.99
CA LYS A 257 -20.54 19.19 -18.88
C LYS A 257 -21.21 19.83 -17.65
N MET A 258 -20.79 21.04 -17.30
CA MET A 258 -21.39 21.82 -16.22
C MET A 258 -22.88 22.07 -16.43
N GLN A 259 -23.33 22.31 -17.67
CA GLN A 259 -24.74 22.53 -17.97
C GLN A 259 -25.58 21.32 -17.55
N TYR A 260 -25.21 20.12 -17.98
CA TYR A 260 -25.94 18.90 -17.66
C TYR A 260 -25.97 18.64 -16.14
N ASP A 261 -24.82 18.77 -15.47
CA ASP A 261 -24.72 18.54 -14.03
C ASP A 261 -25.54 19.56 -13.22
N LEU A 262 -25.57 20.82 -13.68
CA LEU A 262 -26.35 21.87 -13.04
C LEU A 262 -27.86 21.66 -13.24
N GLU A 263 -28.30 21.28 -14.43
CA GLU A 263 -29.71 20.94 -14.70
C GLU A 263 -30.17 19.77 -13.81
N ALA A 264 -29.33 18.74 -13.65
CA ALA A 264 -29.58 17.63 -12.75
C ALA A 264 -29.62 18.06 -11.27
N ALA A 265 -28.70 18.93 -10.84
CA ALA A 265 -28.68 19.47 -9.48
C ALA A 265 -29.97 20.24 -9.13
N ILE A 266 -30.45 21.08 -10.05
CA ILE A 266 -31.72 21.82 -9.87
C ILE A 266 -32.91 20.86 -9.84
N TYR A 267 -32.93 19.84 -10.70
CA TYR A 267 -33.99 18.84 -10.71
C TYR A 267 -34.04 18.03 -9.39
N ASN A 268 -32.88 17.69 -8.83
CA ASN A 268 -32.75 16.91 -7.60
C ASN A 268 -32.85 17.74 -6.31
N CYS A 269 -33.03 19.07 -6.41
CA CYS A 269 -33.12 19.96 -5.26
C CYS A 269 -34.58 20.09 -4.79
N THR A 270 -35.00 19.20 -3.89
CA THR A 270 -36.39 19.16 -3.41
C THR A 270 -36.82 20.43 -2.68
N GLU A 271 -35.91 21.13 -2.01
CA GLU A 271 -36.17 22.41 -1.32
C GLU A 271 -36.68 23.51 -2.27
N LEU A 272 -36.37 23.43 -3.58
CA LEU A 272 -36.91 24.38 -4.55
C LEU A 272 -38.40 24.18 -4.79
N ASN A 273 -38.98 23.01 -4.48
CA ASN A 273 -40.40 22.74 -4.75
C ASN A 273 -41.35 23.65 -3.98
N ASP A 274 -40.93 24.09 -2.78
CA ASP A 274 -41.72 24.95 -1.89
C ASP A 274 -41.60 26.44 -2.25
N LEU A 275 -40.62 26.79 -3.09
CA LEU A 275 -40.37 28.16 -3.50
C LEU A 275 -41.25 28.56 -4.70
N LYS A 276 -41.60 29.86 -4.77
CA LYS A 276 -42.48 30.42 -5.81
C LYS A 276 -41.81 31.61 -6.49
N GLY A 277 -42.15 31.80 -7.77
CA GLY A 277 -41.70 32.95 -8.55
C GLY A 277 -40.31 32.76 -9.17
N LYS A 278 -39.59 33.88 -9.36
CA LYS A 278 -38.22 33.88 -9.85
C LYS A 278 -37.27 33.79 -8.67
N ILE A 279 -36.32 32.87 -8.72
CA ILE A 279 -35.34 32.63 -7.67
C ILE A 279 -33.96 32.99 -8.20
N GLN A 280 -33.25 33.86 -7.48
CA GLN A 280 -31.86 34.19 -7.78
C GLN A 280 -30.96 33.23 -7.02
N LEU A 281 -30.10 32.53 -7.75
CA LEU A 281 -29.12 31.59 -7.24
C LEU A 281 -27.73 32.22 -7.29
N LYS A 282 -26.94 31.95 -6.26
CA LYS A 282 -25.52 32.20 -6.20
C LYS A 282 -24.83 30.91 -5.81
N MET A 283 -23.85 30.47 -6.59
CA MET A 283 -23.19 29.19 -6.36
C MET A 283 -21.68 29.28 -6.52
N ASP A 284 -20.98 28.62 -5.61
CA ASP A 284 -19.58 28.25 -5.81
C ASP A 284 -19.54 26.88 -6.52
N VAL A 285 -18.73 26.77 -7.58
CA VAL A 285 -18.66 25.55 -8.40
C VAL A 285 -17.34 24.84 -8.17
N TYR A 286 -17.39 23.52 -8.05
CA TYR A 286 -16.23 22.69 -7.81
C TYR A 286 -16.17 21.53 -8.80
N ARG A 287 -15.04 21.42 -9.51
CA ARG A 287 -14.69 20.21 -10.25
C ARG A 287 -14.27 19.13 -9.27
N ARG A 288 -14.75 17.90 -9.47
CA ARG A 288 -14.50 16.77 -8.59
C ARG A 288 -13.72 15.69 -9.33
N VAL A 289 -12.64 15.19 -8.72
CA VAL A 289 -11.82 14.11 -9.26
C VAL A 289 -11.74 13.00 -8.21
N LEU A 290 -12.09 11.78 -8.60
CA LEU A 290 -11.97 10.59 -7.77
C LEU A 290 -10.69 9.84 -8.12
N LYS A 291 -9.88 9.56 -7.11
CA LYS A 291 -8.65 8.78 -7.20
C LYS A 291 -8.80 7.47 -6.45
N SER A 292 -8.17 6.43 -6.99
CA SER A 292 -8.08 5.13 -6.36
C SER A 292 -6.68 4.55 -6.52
N ASN A 293 -6.28 3.64 -5.63
CA ASN A 293 -5.03 2.87 -5.78
C ASN A 293 -5.19 1.61 -6.65
N ILE A 294 -6.40 1.32 -7.13
CA ILE A 294 -6.75 0.14 -7.95
C ILE A 294 -7.36 0.51 -9.30
N SER A 295 -7.24 1.77 -9.72
CA SER A 295 -7.70 2.24 -11.03
C SER A 295 -7.08 3.58 -11.39
N ASN A 296 -7.27 4.01 -12.64
CA ASN A 296 -7.02 5.39 -13.02
C ASN A 296 -7.95 6.37 -12.28
N GLU A 297 -7.60 7.66 -12.30
CA GLU A 297 -8.49 8.71 -11.81
C GLU A 297 -9.64 8.96 -12.79
N THR A 298 -10.79 9.38 -12.26
CA THR A 298 -11.95 9.77 -13.06
C THR A 298 -12.54 11.08 -12.56
N GLU A 299 -13.13 11.86 -13.46
CA GLU A 299 -13.87 13.04 -13.08
C GLU A 299 -15.29 12.65 -12.66
N LEU A 300 -15.75 13.21 -11.53
CA LEU A 300 -17.12 13.07 -11.08
C LEU A 300 -17.98 14.25 -11.57
N SER A 301 -19.29 14.17 -11.32
CA SER A 301 -20.23 15.27 -11.54
C SER A 301 -19.81 16.51 -10.76
N TYR A 302 -19.98 17.70 -11.35
CA TYR A 302 -19.69 18.99 -10.72
C TYR A 302 -20.50 19.19 -9.43
N TYR A 303 -19.86 19.72 -8.40
CA TYR A 303 -20.52 20.13 -7.16
C TYR A 303 -20.80 21.64 -7.15
N PHE A 304 -22.04 21.99 -6.81
CA PHE A 304 -22.52 23.36 -6.77
C PHE A 304 -22.94 23.70 -5.34
N ASP A 305 -22.17 24.50 -4.61
CA ASP A 305 -22.62 25.04 -3.31
C ASP A 305 -23.65 26.15 -3.58
N MET A 306 -24.91 25.73 -3.82
CA MET A 306 -25.99 26.61 -4.23
C MET A 306 -26.64 27.31 -3.04
N LYS A 307 -26.86 28.62 -3.21
CA LYS A 307 -27.60 29.46 -2.26
C LYS A 307 -28.64 30.25 -3.04
N TYR A 308 -29.83 30.41 -2.49
CA TYR A 308 -30.83 31.30 -3.07
C TYR A 308 -30.96 32.60 -2.27
N LEU A 309 -31.23 33.69 -2.98
CA LEU A 309 -31.48 34.98 -2.37
C LEU A 309 -32.91 35.03 -1.82
N LYS A 310 -33.03 35.11 -0.49
CA LYS A 310 -34.30 35.35 0.18
C LYS A 310 -34.41 36.81 0.53
N ARG A 311 -35.46 37.47 0.03
CA ARG A 311 -35.78 38.86 0.34
C ARG A 311 -37.02 38.90 1.22
N SER A 312 -36.88 39.46 2.40
CA SER A 312 -38.00 39.84 3.26
C SER A 312 -38.11 41.37 3.33
N VAL A 313 -39.16 41.89 3.96
CA VAL A 313 -39.38 43.33 4.12
C VAL A 313 -38.23 44.00 4.90
N TRP A 314 -37.51 43.23 5.73
CA TRP A 314 -36.51 43.77 6.66
C TRP A 314 -35.09 43.25 6.43
N GLU A 315 -34.92 42.13 5.71
CA GLU A 315 -33.63 41.47 5.53
C GLU A 315 -33.46 40.84 4.14
N VAL A 316 -32.21 40.85 3.66
CA VAL A 316 -31.78 40.17 2.44
C VAL A 316 -30.68 39.19 2.82
N GLU A 317 -30.95 37.90 2.69
CA GLU A 317 -30.02 36.82 3.07
C GLU A 317 -29.87 35.79 1.95
N TYR A 318 -28.71 35.13 1.90
CA TYR A 318 -28.50 33.95 1.05
C TYR A 318 -28.67 32.70 1.88
N VAL A 319 -29.65 31.87 1.50
CA VAL A 319 -29.98 30.62 2.20
C VAL A 319 -29.43 29.44 1.40
N PRO A 320 -28.67 28.51 2.01
CA PRO A 320 -28.14 27.35 1.32
C PRO A 320 -29.25 26.40 0.87
N LEU A 321 -29.03 25.76 -0.28
CA LEU A 321 -29.89 24.70 -0.82
C LEU A 321 -29.24 23.33 -0.64
N ARG A 322 -30.06 22.33 -0.31
CA ARG A 322 -29.65 20.93 -0.28
C ARG A 322 -30.23 20.17 -1.48
N TYR A 323 -29.38 19.38 -2.12
CA TYR A 323 -29.77 18.52 -3.22
C TYR A 323 -28.92 17.26 -3.22
N SER A 324 -29.46 16.21 -3.82
CA SER A 324 -28.74 14.95 -3.98
C SER A 324 -27.87 15.01 -5.23
N LEU A 325 -26.61 14.64 -5.08
CA LEU A 325 -25.67 14.51 -6.19
C LEU A 325 -25.58 13.05 -6.63
N SER A 326 -25.61 12.79 -7.94
CA SER A 326 -25.15 11.50 -8.48
C SER A 326 -23.68 11.31 -8.14
N PHE A 327 -23.26 10.05 -7.96
CA PHE A 327 -21.87 9.70 -7.69
C PHE A 327 -20.90 10.41 -8.66
#